data_AF-A0A1W9TCZ3-F1
#
_entry.id   AF-A0A1W9TCZ3-F1
#
_cell.length_a   1.000
_cell.length_b   1.000
_cell.length_c   1.000
_cell.angle_alpha   90.00
_cell.angle_beta   90.00
_cell.angle_gamma   90.00
#
_symmetry.space_group_name_H-M   'P 1'
#
loop_
_entity.id
_entity.type
_entity.pdbx_description
1 polymer ?
#
loop_
_entity_poly.entity_id
_entity_poly.type
_entity_poly.pdbx_seq_one_letter_code
_entity_poly.pdbx_strand_id
1 'polypeptide(L)'
;MANAKRIVIKQDPQDKHKIKNQLSKIYSKDLLEVLFIHPYTKVEFLVNILEITRQTGTKYLNKLEEIKILKKEKVGKNNYYINVALFDLLSE
;
A
#
# COMPACT_ATOMS: atom_id res chain seq x y z
N MET A 1 6.34 12.89 -14.57
CA MET A 1 5.63 12.32 -13.39
C MET A 1 4.11 12.45 -13.43
N ALA A 2 3.49 13.24 -14.33
CA ALA A 2 2.02 13.45 -14.34
C ALA A 2 1.19 12.27 -14.90
N ASN A 3 1.79 11.36 -15.68
CA ASN A 3 1.05 10.29 -16.37
C ASN A 3 0.75 9.07 -15.47
N ALA A 4 1.61 8.76 -14.50
CA ALA A 4 1.42 7.63 -13.58
C ALA A 4 0.19 7.82 -12.67
N LYS A 5 -0.05 9.04 -12.16
CA LYS A 5 -1.24 9.33 -11.33
C LYS A 5 -2.57 9.04 -12.04
N ARG A 6 -2.62 9.12 -13.37
CA ARG A 6 -3.87 9.05 -14.14
C ARG A 6 -4.30 7.61 -14.47
N ILE A 7 -3.35 6.67 -14.56
CA ILE A 7 -3.61 5.24 -14.82
C ILE A 7 -4.08 4.54 -13.54
N VAL A 8 -3.43 4.84 -12.40
CA VAL A 8 -3.78 4.24 -11.11
C VAL A 8 -5.26 4.43 -10.77
N ILE A 9 -5.80 5.64 -10.93
CA ILE A 9 -7.19 5.99 -10.56
C ILE A 9 -8.26 5.14 -11.31
N LYS A 10 -7.94 4.58 -12.49
CA LYS A 10 -8.90 3.78 -13.28
C LYS A 10 -8.97 2.31 -12.86
N GLN A 11 -7.88 1.71 -12.35
CA GLN A 11 -7.85 0.34 -11.80
C GLN A 11 -8.06 0.30 -10.27
N ASP A 12 -7.87 1.45 -9.59
CA ASP A 12 -8.05 1.73 -8.15
C ASP A 12 -9.44 1.45 -7.52
N PRO A 13 -10.60 1.41 -8.23
CA PRO A 13 -11.89 1.32 -7.54
C PRO A 13 -12.00 0.09 -6.64
N GLN A 14 -11.58 -1.08 -7.13
CA GLN A 14 -11.80 -2.33 -6.38
C GLN A 14 -10.93 -2.44 -5.13
N ASP A 15 -9.64 -2.12 -5.22
CA ASP A 15 -8.73 -2.17 -4.08
C ASP A 15 -9.09 -1.10 -3.04
N LYS A 16 -9.39 0.12 -3.49
CA LYS A 16 -9.89 1.18 -2.61
C LYS A 16 -11.20 0.78 -1.91
N HIS A 17 -12.16 0.21 -2.64
CA HIS A 17 -13.40 -0.29 -2.05
C HIS A 17 -13.15 -1.42 -1.06
N LYS A 18 -12.22 -2.34 -1.37
CA LYS A 18 -11.86 -3.45 -0.50
C LYS A 18 -11.21 -2.98 0.80
N ILE A 19 -10.24 -2.07 0.73
CA ILE A 19 -9.60 -1.47 1.92
C ILE A 19 -10.65 -0.69 2.71
N LYS A 20 -11.49 0.11 2.07
CA LYS A 20 -12.54 0.89 2.75
C LYS A 20 -13.53 -0.02 3.49
N ASN A 21 -13.94 -1.13 2.86
CA ASN A 21 -14.95 -2.04 3.42
C ASN A 21 -14.39 -2.97 4.49
N GLN A 22 -13.18 -3.53 4.28
CA GLN A 22 -12.60 -4.52 5.18
C GLN A 22 -11.72 -3.89 6.27
N LEU A 23 -11.14 -2.72 6.00
CA LEU A 23 -10.15 -2.04 6.84
C LEU A 23 -10.57 -0.59 7.17
N SER A 24 -11.88 -0.36 7.35
CA SER A 24 -12.46 0.97 7.61
C SER A 24 -11.78 1.77 8.72
N LYS A 25 -11.31 1.09 9.79
CA LYS A 25 -10.62 1.72 10.93
C LYS A 25 -9.23 2.29 10.60
N ILE A 26 -8.58 1.80 9.54
CA ILE A 26 -7.24 2.25 9.15
C ILE A 26 -7.24 2.97 7.79
N TYR A 27 -8.37 2.94 7.07
CA TYR A 27 -8.54 3.62 5.81
C TYR A 27 -8.41 5.14 6.00
N SER A 28 -7.43 5.74 5.33
CA SER A 28 -7.25 7.19 5.24
C SER A 28 -6.78 7.57 3.84
N LYS A 29 -6.88 8.86 3.48
CA LYS A 29 -6.33 9.34 2.20
C LYS A 29 -4.82 9.13 2.15
N ASP A 30 -4.14 9.40 3.25
CA ASP A 30 -2.69 9.29 3.35
C ASP A 30 -2.23 7.84 3.21
N LEU A 31 -2.98 6.87 3.76
CA LEU A 31 -2.68 5.45 3.57
C LEU A 31 -2.75 5.07 2.09
N LEU A 32 -3.79 5.53 1.38
CA LEU A 32 -3.89 5.30 -0.06
C LEU A 32 -2.74 5.97 -0.81
N GLU A 33 -2.37 7.19 -0.42
CA GLU A 33 -1.24 7.88 -1.03
C GLU A 33 0.05 7.07 -0.93
N VAL A 34 0.36 6.51 0.26
CA VAL A 34 1.51 5.61 0.42
C VAL A 34 1.41 4.40 -0.51
N LEU A 35 0.26 3.73 -0.51
CA LEU A 35 0.07 2.48 -1.26
C LEU A 35 0.12 2.65 -2.79
N PHE A 36 -0.31 3.82 -3.28
CA PHE A 36 -0.45 4.08 -4.71
C PHE A 36 0.69 4.92 -5.30
N ILE A 37 1.45 5.65 -4.50
CA ILE A 37 2.66 6.34 -4.93
C ILE A 37 3.89 5.44 -4.80
N HIS A 38 3.91 4.53 -3.82
CA HIS A 38 5.05 3.65 -3.55
C HIS A 38 4.71 2.18 -3.84
N PRO A 39 4.94 1.68 -5.09
CA PRO A 39 4.59 0.31 -5.48
C PRO A 39 5.30 -0.76 -4.65
N TYR A 40 6.46 -0.41 -4.09
CA TYR A 40 7.11 -1.12 -3.00
C TYR A 40 7.05 -0.26 -1.74
N THR A 41 6.55 -0.84 -0.65
CA THR A 41 6.41 -0.17 0.62
C THR A 41 7.18 -0.92 1.71
N LYS A 42 7.89 -0.17 2.55
CA LYS A 42 8.47 -0.62 3.81
C LYS A 42 7.69 0.02 4.95
N VAL A 43 7.79 -0.57 6.14
CA VAL A 43 7.16 -0.02 7.35
C VAL A 43 7.57 1.43 7.57
N GLU A 44 8.84 1.77 7.28
CA GLU A 44 9.38 3.11 7.46
C GLU A 44 8.65 4.17 6.61
N PHE A 45 8.12 3.85 5.42
CA PHE A 45 7.34 4.81 4.65
C PHE A 45 6.00 5.14 5.31
N LEU A 46 5.31 4.13 5.86
CA LEU A 46 4.06 4.38 6.61
C LEU A 46 4.32 5.19 7.87
N VAL A 47 5.41 4.89 8.58
CA VAL A 47 5.80 5.63 9.78
C VAL A 47 6.01 7.11 9.46
N ASN A 48 6.75 7.40 8.40
CA ASN A 48 7.09 8.76 8.03
C ASN A 48 5.90 9.55 7.48
N ILE A 49 5.02 8.91 6.68
CA ILE A 49 3.91 9.61 6.00
C ILE A 49 2.67 9.69 6.88
N LEU A 50 2.39 8.65 7.68
CA LEU A 50 1.20 8.61 8.56
C LEU A 50 1.52 9.08 9.98
N GLU A 51 2.78 9.42 10.28
CA GLU A 51 3.26 9.80 11.61
C GLU A 51 2.89 8.79 12.71
N ILE A 52 2.92 7.50 12.36
CA ILE A 52 2.56 6.40 13.27
C ILE A 52 3.80 5.67 13.79
N THR A 53 3.64 4.92 14.88
CA THR A 53 4.73 4.05 15.35
C THR A 53 5.02 2.91 14.37
N ARG A 54 6.25 2.41 14.40
CA ARG A 54 6.68 1.24 13.61
C ARG A 54 5.80 0.01 13.84
N GLN A 55 5.33 -0.18 15.08
CA GLN A 55 4.43 -1.27 15.44
C GLN A 55 3.08 -1.12 14.74
N THR A 56 2.49 0.08 14.75
CA THR A 56 1.25 0.39 14.05
C THR A 56 1.40 0.22 12.54
N GLY A 57 2.49 0.73 11.95
CA GLY A 57 2.76 0.58 10.51
C GLY A 57 2.91 -0.88 10.09
N THR A 58 3.60 -1.69 10.89
CA THR A 58 3.71 -3.14 10.66
C THR A 58 2.33 -3.81 10.69
N LYS A 59 1.50 -3.47 11.69
CA LYS A 59 0.13 -3.98 11.81
C LYS A 59 -0.73 -3.61 10.60
N TYR A 60 -0.58 -2.40 10.07
CA TYR A 60 -1.34 -1.94 8.91
C TYR A 60 -0.94 -2.71 7.66
N LEU A 61 0.36 -2.86 7.42
CA LEU A 61 0.89 -3.61 6.27
C LEU A 61 0.51 -5.09 6.33
N ASN A 62 0.56 -5.73 7.50
CA ASN A 62 0.11 -7.11 7.65
C ASN A 62 -1.39 -7.25 7.38
N LYS A 63 -2.24 -6.30 7.83
CA LYS A 63 -3.67 -6.32 7.51
C LYS A 63 -3.94 -6.20 6.01
N LEU A 64 -3.16 -5.38 5.31
CA LEU A 64 -3.25 -5.23 3.86
C LEU A 64 -2.79 -6.50 3.13
N GLU A 65 -1.79 -7.20 3.67
CA GLU A 65 -1.38 -8.53 3.21
C GLU A 65 -2.47 -9.58 3.44
N GLU A 66 -3.10 -9.61 4.62
CA GLU A 66 -4.20 -10.54 4.95
C GLU A 66 -5.37 -10.43 3.96
N ILE A 67 -5.70 -9.22 3.52
CA ILE A 67 -6.75 -8.98 2.52
C ILE A 67 -6.23 -9.07 1.08
N LYS A 68 -5.00 -9.54 0.86
CA LYS A 68 -4.35 -9.74 -0.45
C LYS A 68 -4.23 -8.47 -1.30
N ILE A 69 -4.11 -7.31 -0.68
CA ILE A 69 -3.76 -6.05 -1.36
C ILE A 69 -2.25 -5.93 -1.53
N LEU A 70 -1.50 -6.36 -0.51
CA LEU A 70 -0.04 -6.39 -0.54
C LEU A 70 0.46 -7.83 -0.49
N LYS A 71 1.63 -8.06 -1.05
CA LYS A 71 2.42 -9.28 -0.86
C LYS A 71 3.66 -8.94 -0.06
N LYS A 72 3.89 -9.64 1.04
CA LYS A 72 5.12 -9.51 1.80
C LYS A 72 6.22 -10.36 1.16
N GLU A 73 7.36 -9.74 0.92
CA GLU A 73 8.56 -10.39 0.39
C GLU A 73 9.73 -10.09 1.32
N LYS A 74 10.47 -11.14 1.70
CA LYS A 74 11.66 -10.99 2.54
C LYS A 74 12.89 -10.97 1.66
N VAL A 75 13.60 -9.84 1.65
CA VAL A 75 14.85 -9.67 0.91
C VAL A 75 15.96 -9.39 1.90
N GLY A 76 16.84 -10.37 2.09
CA GLY A 76 17.88 -10.34 3.10
C GLY A 76 17.30 -10.25 4.52
N LYS A 77 17.63 -9.17 5.23
CA LYS A 77 17.15 -8.90 6.60
C LYS A 77 15.88 -8.04 6.64
N ASN A 78 15.41 -7.54 5.49
CA ASN A 78 14.32 -6.58 5.42
C ASN A 78 13.03 -7.21 4.86
N ASN A 79 11.90 -6.78 5.39
CA ASN A 79 10.58 -7.11 4.86
C ASN A 79 10.11 -5.98 3.95
N TYR A 80 9.67 -6.35 2.75
CA TYR A 80 9.08 -5.47 1.76
C TYR A 80 7.61 -5.87 1.58
N TYR A 81 6.76 -4.89 1.32
CA TYR A 81 5.35 -5.10 1.03
C TYR A 81 5.07 -4.51 -0.34
N ILE A 82 4.73 -5.37 -1.29
CA ILE A 82 4.64 -5.04 -2.70
C ILE A 82 3.17 -5.04 -3.08
N ASN A 83 2.71 -3.94 -3.69
CA ASN A 83 1.42 -3.94 -4.36
C ASN A 83 1.62 -4.50 -5.78
N VAL A 84 1.45 -5.82 -5.93
CA VAL A 84 1.74 -6.52 -7.20
C VAL A 84 0.85 -5.99 -8.33
N ALA A 85 -0.45 -5.81 -8.06
CA ALA A 85 -1.38 -5.27 -9.05
C ALA A 85 -0.96 -3.88 -9.52
N LEU A 86 -0.51 -3.01 -8.60
CA LEU A 86 0.00 -1.69 -8.96
C LEU A 86 1.35 -1.76 -9.69
N PHE A 87 2.25 -2.64 -9.27
CA PHE A 87 3.55 -2.80 -9.90
C PHE A 87 3.43 -3.24 -11.36
N ASP A 88 2.54 -4.20 -11.63
CA ASP A 88 2.24 -4.68 -12.98
C ASP A 88 1.68 -3.54 -13.86
N LEU A 89 0.77 -2.72 -13.30
CA LEU A 89 0.21 -1.56 -14.00
C LEU A 89 1.21 -0.44 -14.31
N LEU A 90 2.27 -0.30 -13.51
CA LEU A 90 3.31 0.72 -13.70
C LEU A 90 4.45 0.26 -14.62
N SER A 91 4.50 -1.04 -14.92
CA SER A 91 5.52 -1.63 -15.80
C SER A 91 5.11 -1.63 -17.28
N GLU A 92 3.89 -1.20 -17.59
CA GLU A 92 3.38 -0.86 -18.94
C GLU A 92 3.59 0.63 -19.28
#